data_AF-A0A6L6Y335-F1
#
_entry.id   AF-A0A6L6Y335-F1
#
_cell.length_a   1.000
_cell.length_b   1.000
_cell.length_c   1.000
_cell.angle_alpha   90.00
_cell.angle_beta   90.00
_cell.angle_gamma   90.00
#
_symmetry.space_group_name_H-M   'P 1'
#
loop_
_entity.id
_entity.type
_entity.pdbx_description
1 polymer ?
#
loop_
_entity_poly.entity_id
_entity_poly.type
_entity_poly.pdbx_seq_one_letter_code
_entity_poly.pdbx_strand_id
1 'polypeptide(L)'
;MAGNIRIYYDYENTEHTLDVWSDANSPLKSDPKVMNAVLAELPGHAAPSIKRVVELTTDGKPMIYDEFRIEDPDTGLPYGLLYTRLGHDGWVYLSDINSYGARIGKELQGEYFTMEKGHNYTTNDKKLFPANAKVDWERLSVFCNEHEYHLIPWSPSL
;
A
#
# COMPACT_ATOMS: atom_id res chain seq x y z
N MET A 1 17.83 -1.99 -0.33
CA MET A 1 18.74 -3.10 0.03
C MET A 1 18.25 -4.35 -0.67
N ALA A 2 19.12 -5.32 -0.93
CA ALA A 2 18.65 -6.65 -1.34
C ALA A 2 17.91 -7.32 -0.17
N GLY A 3 16.80 -7.99 -0.43
CA GLY A 3 15.93 -8.55 0.60
C GLY A 3 14.85 -9.48 0.05
N ASN A 4 14.13 -10.14 0.95
CA ASN A 4 12.96 -10.93 0.59
C ASN A 4 11.79 -9.99 0.30
N ILE A 5 10.99 -10.34 -0.70
CA ILE A 5 9.76 -9.64 -1.04
C ILE A 5 8.62 -10.64 -1.18
N ARG A 6 7.40 -10.19 -0.89
CA ARG A 6 6.15 -10.88 -1.21
C ARG A 6 5.47 -10.22 -2.38
N ILE A 7 5.18 -11.00 -3.41
CA ILE A 7 4.44 -10.58 -4.59
C ILE A 7 3.01 -11.10 -4.45
N TYR A 8 2.03 -10.20 -4.54
CA TYR A 8 0.62 -10.54 -4.60
C TYR A 8 0.17 -10.45 -6.06
N TYR A 9 -0.45 -11.49 -6.58
CA TYR A 9 -0.91 -11.55 -7.96
C TYR A 9 -2.25 -12.28 -8.09
N ASP A 10 -3.07 -11.88 -9.05
CA ASP A 10 -4.33 -12.54 -9.35
C ASP A 10 -4.12 -13.59 -10.45
N TYR A 11 -4.70 -14.78 -10.26
CA TYR A 11 -4.86 -15.78 -11.30
C TYR A 11 -6.24 -16.45 -11.14
N GLU A 12 -6.99 -16.59 -12.24
CA GLU A 12 -8.35 -17.17 -12.23
C GLU A 12 -9.29 -16.56 -11.15
N ASN A 13 -9.19 -15.24 -10.96
CA ASN A 13 -9.94 -14.47 -9.94
C ASN A 13 -9.63 -14.86 -8.47
N THR A 14 -8.46 -15.46 -8.23
CA THR A 14 -7.95 -15.77 -6.90
C THR A 14 -6.65 -14.99 -6.65
N GLU A 15 -6.53 -14.34 -5.49
CA GLU A 15 -5.27 -13.72 -5.07
C GLU A 15 -4.30 -14.81 -4.59
N HIS A 16 -3.09 -14.79 -5.11
CA HIS A 16 -1.98 -15.66 -4.74
C HIS A 16 -0.81 -14.85 -4.21
N THR A 17 0.09 -15.51 -3.48
CA THR A 17 1.33 -14.91 -2.95
C THR A 17 2.53 -15.73 -3.36
N LEU A 18 3.63 -15.03 -3.64
CA LEU A 18 4.92 -15.63 -3.95
C LEU A 18 6.02 -14.84 -3.24
N ASP A 19 6.82 -15.52 -2.42
CA ASP A 19 7.96 -14.93 -1.74
C ASP A 19 9.24 -15.17 -2.56
N VAL A 20 9.95 -14.11 -2.91
CA VAL A 20 11.19 -14.18 -3.69
C VAL A 20 12.28 -13.27 -3.13
N TRP A 21 13.53 -13.59 -3.41
CA TRP A 21 14.66 -12.71 -3.08
C TRP A 21 14.90 -11.69 -4.20
N SER A 22 14.98 -10.41 -3.85
CA SER A 22 15.26 -9.30 -4.77
C SER A 22 16.55 -8.57 -4.37
N ASP A 23 17.34 -8.16 -5.36
CA ASP A 23 18.50 -7.28 -5.22
C ASP A 23 18.16 -5.80 -5.42
N ALA A 24 16.93 -5.51 -5.88
CA ALA A 24 16.46 -4.15 -6.07
C ALA A 24 16.28 -3.43 -4.73
N ASN A 25 16.65 -2.15 -4.69
CA ASN A 25 16.51 -1.34 -3.48
C ASN A 25 15.07 -0.92 -3.15
N SER A 26 14.16 -1.00 -4.13
CA SER A 26 12.74 -0.70 -4.01
C SER A 26 12.03 -1.43 -5.16
N PRO A 27 11.69 -2.71 -5.01
CA PRO A 27 11.18 -3.51 -6.11
C PRO A 27 9.78 -3.07 -6.53
N LEU A 28 9.59 -2.91 -7.83
CA LEU A 28 8.35 -2.47 -8.45
C LEU A 28 7.63 -3.63 -9.16
N LYS A 29 6.32 -3.50 -9.35
CA LYS A 29 5.52 -4.47 -10.12
C LYS A 29 6.05 -4.66 -11.55
N SER A 30 6.65 -3.62 -12.12
CA SER A 30 7.24 -3.60 -13.45
C SER A 30 8.65 -4.19 -13.53
N ASP A 31 9.27 -4.53 -12.40
CA ASP A 31 10.63 -5.03 -12.42
C ASP A 31 10.69 -6.40 -13.12
N PRO A 32 11.66 -6.62 -14.03
CA PRO A 32 11.77 -7.88 -14.76
C PRO A 32 11.85 -9.11 -13.83
N LYS A 33 12.50 -8.98 -12.67
CA LYS A 33 12.64 -10.06 -11.70
C LYS A 33 11.29 -10.43 -11.06
N VAL A 34 10.48 -9.44 -10.71
CA VAL A 34 9.12 -9.63 -10.17
C VAL A 34 8.23 -10.26 -11.24
N MET A 35 8.27 -9.70 -12.45
CA MET A 35 7.47 -10.18 -13.58
C MET A 35 7.78 -11.64 -13.93
N ASN A 36 9.07 -11.97 -14.06
CA ASN A 36 9.52 -13.32 -14.41
C ASN A 36 9.23 -14.33 -13.29
N ALA A 37 9.31 -13.92 -12.03
CA ALA A 37 8.94 -14.78 -10.90
C ALA A 37 7.46 -15.18 -10.97
N VAL A 38 6.57 -14.24 -11.24
CA VAL A 38 5.13 -14.56 -11.38
C VAL A 38 4.86 -15.38 -12.63
N LEU A 39 5.48 -15.05 -13.77
CA LEU A 39 5.34 -15.83 -15.00
C LEU A 39 5.78 -17.29 -14.85
N ALA A 40 6.75 -17.58 -13.99
CA ALA A 40 7.20 -18.94 -13.73
C ALA A 40 6.16 -19.80 -12.98
N GLU A 41 5.27 -19.18 -12.21
CA GLU A 41 4.17 -19.84 -11.50
C GLU A 41 2.91 -20.01 -12.37
N LEU A 42 2.86 -19.34 -13.51
CA LEU A 42 1.69 -19.30 -14.39
C LEU A 42 1.82 -20.27 -15.57
N PRO A 43 0.71 -20.80 -16.10
CA PRO A 43 0.73 -21.50 -17.38
C PRO A 43 1.31 -20.61 -18.49
N GLY A 44 2.06 -21.17 -19.44
CA GLY A 44 2.82 -20.40 -20.43
C GLY A 44 2.04 -19.48 -21.39
N HIS A 45 0.71 -19.39 -21.26
CA HIS A 45 -0.18 -18.49 -22.01
C HIS A 45 -0.89 -17.46 -21.12
N ALA A 46 -0.72 -17.53 -19.80
CA ALA A 46 -1.36 -16.63 -18.86
C ALA A 46 -0.54 -15.34 -18.69
N ALA A 47 -1.24 -14.20 -18.68
CA ALA A 47 -0.63 -12.92 -18.39
C ALA A 47 -0.56 -12.71 -16.86
N PRO A 48 0.54 -12.14 -16.36
CA PRO A 48 0.70 -11.85 -14.93
C PRO A 48 -0.14 -10.64 -14.54
N SER A 49 -0.94 -10.78 -13.48
CA SER A 49 -1.73 -9.69 -12.89
C SER A 49 -1.20 -9.35 -11.51
N ILE A 50 -0.05 -8.65 -11.46
CA ILE A 50 0.61 -8.29 -10.19
C ILE A 50 -0.14 -7.15 -9.51
N LYS A 51 -0.64 -7.40 -8.30
CA LYS A 51 -1.41 -6.45 -7.49
C LYS A 51 -0.51 -5.57 -6.64
N ARG A 52 0.50 -6.15 -5.98
CA ARG A 52 1.46 -5.42 -5.14
C ARG A 52 2.74 -6.21 -4.90
N VAL A 53 3.79 -5.48 -4.54
CA VAL A 53 5.08 -6.01 -4.09
C VAL A 53 5.37 -5.40 -2.73
N VAL A 54 5.67 -6.25 -1.75
CA VAL A 54 5.91 -5.87 -0.36
C VAL A 54 7.29 -6.34 0.05
N GLU A 55 8.14 -5.43 0.55
CA GLU A 55 9.41 -5.82 1.15
C GLU A 55 9.16 -6.52 2.48
N LEU A 56 9.94 -7.57 2.77
CA LEU A 56 9.82 -8.38 3.97
C LEU A 56 11.04 -8.21 4.88
N THR A 57 10.79 -8.27 6.18
CA THR A 57 11.81 -8.44 7.22
C THR A 57 12.39 -9.86 7.19
N THR A 58 13.45 -10.09 7.96
CA THR A 58 14.09 -11.42 8.06
C THR A 58 13.19 -12.49 8.68
N ASP A 59 12.17 -12.10 9.46
CA ASP A 59 11.15 -13.00 10.00
C ASP A 59 9.93 -13.18 9.06
N GLY A 60 10.00 -12.66 7.83
CA GLY A 60 8.98 -12.88 6.80
C GLY A 60 7.73 -12.01 6.94
N LYS A 61 7.77 -10.99 7.81
CA LYS A 61 6.70 -10.01 7.98
C LYS A 61 6.89 -8.83 7.03
N PRO A 62 5.83 -8.09 6.68
CA PRO A 62 5.98 -6.86 5.91
C PRO A 62 6.90 -5.86 6.62
N MET A 63 7.78 -5.23 5.85
CA MET A 63 8.60 -4.14 6.36
C MET A 63 7.74 -2.90 6.59
N ILE A 64 7.83 -2.34 7.79
CA ILE A 64 7.11 -1.13 8.18
C ILE A 64 8.05 0.06 8.02
N TYR A 65 7.66 1.03 7.20
CA TYR A 65 8.39 2.29 7.00
C TYR A 65 7.77 3.38 7.87
N ASP A 66 8.39 4.56 7.93
CA ASP A 66 7.84 5.71 8.66
C ASP A 66 6.64 6.34 7.94
N GLU A 67 6.53 6.13 6.61
CA GLU A 67 5.59 6.83 5.75
C GLU A 67 5.03 5.91 4.65
N PHE A 68 3.71 5.94 4.48
CA PHE A 68 3.00 5.22 3.45
C PHE A 68 2.00 6.13 2.74
N ARG A 69 1.91 5.96 1.41
CA ARG A 69 0.82 6.47 0.59
C ARG A 69 -0.29 5.45 0.53
N ILE A 70 -1.51 5.87 0.85
CA ILE A 70 -2.71 5.06 0.65
C ILE A 70 -3.11 5.20 -0.82
N GLU A 71 -3.07 4.11 -1.57
CA GLU A 71 -3.31 4.08 -3.00
C GLU A 71 -4.46 3.12 -3.33
N ASP A 72 -5.35 3.56 -4.21
CA ASP A 72 -6.37 2.69 -4.77
C ASP A 72 -5.74 1.73 -5.79
N PRO A 73 -5.85 0.41 -5.61
CA PRO A 73 -5.23 -0.57 -6.51
C PRO A 73 -5.76 -0.51 -7.94
N ASP A 74 -7.01 -0.07 -8.15
CA ASP A 74 -7.65 -0.07 -9.48
C ASP A 74 -7.26 1.16 -10.30
N THR A 75 -7.07 2.30 -9.64
CA THR A 75 -6.79 3.58 -10.30
C THR A 75 -5.35 4.05 -10.14
N GLY A 76 -4.60 3.53 -9.17
CA GLY A 76 -3.27 4.00 -8.78
C GLY A 76 -3.27 5.41 -8.17
N LEU A 77 -4.44 5.98 -7.91
CA LEU A 77 -4.57 7.34 -7.41
C LEU A 77 -4.42 7.35 -5.87
N PRO A 78 -3.75 8.37 -5.31
CA PRO A 78 -3.53 8.46 -3.88
C PRO A 78 -4.74 9.06 -3.16
N TYR A 79 -5.18 8.39 -2.10
CA TYR A 79 -6.22 8.86 -1.20
C TYR A 79 -5.71 9.69 -0.02
N GLY A 80 -4.46 9.46 0.39
CA GLY A 80 -3.87 10.12 1.54
C GLY A 80 -2.55 9.48 1.95
N LEU A 81 -2.09 9.84 3.15
CA LEU A 81 -0.88 9.32 3.76
C LEU A 81 -1.15 8.76 5.16
N LEU A 82 -0.40 7.73 5.52
CA LEU A 82 -0.13 7.36 6.91
C LEU A 82 1.33 7.66 7.20
N TYR A 83 1.62 8.33 8.30
CA TYR A 83 3.00 8.59 8.71
C TYR A 83 3.16 8.60 10.23
N THR A 84 4.38 8.34 10.70
CA THR A 84 4.77 8.52 12.10
C THR A 84 5.42 9.90 12.28
N ARG A 85 5.32 10.47 13.49
CA ARG A 85 6.01 11.71 13.84
C ARG A 85 7.12 11.40 14.82
N LEU A 86 8.31 11.97 14.57
CA LEU A 86 9.45 11.81 15.46
C LEU A 86 9.11 12.35 16.87
N GLY A 87 9.22 11.48 17.88
CA GLY A 87 8.87 11.82 19.27
C GLY A 87 7.38 11.67 19.64
N HIS A 88 6.54 11.12 18.76
CA HIS A 88 5.16 10.76 19.06
C HIS A 88 4.93 9.26 18.83
N ASP A 89 4.21 8.63 19.75
CA ASP A 89 3.78 7.25 19.59
C ASP A 89 2.51 7.19 18.74
N GLY A 90 2.58 6.46 17.64
CA GLY A 90 1.42 6.14 16.80
C GLY A 90 1.49 6.70 15.38
N TRP A 91 0.43 6.36 14.64
CA TRP A 91 0.28 6.68 13.24
C TRP A 91 -0.66 7.86 13.04
N VAL A 92 -0.38 8.67 12.03
CA VAL A 92 -1.15 9.85 11.68
C VAL A 92 -1.67 9.71 10.25
N TYR A 93 -2.98 9.88 10.07
CA TYR A 93 -3.63 9.98 8.77
C TYR A 93 -3.68 11.42 8.27
N LEU A 94 -3.31 11.63 7.01
CA LEU A 94 -3.46 12.89 6.30
C LEU A 94 -4.21 12.66 4.98
N SER A 95 -5.35 13.32 4.82
CA SER A 95 -6.23 13.17 3.65
C SER A 95 -5.74 13.92 2.40
N ASP A 96 -4.96 14.98 2.57
CA ASP A 96 -4.33 15.71 1.48
C ASP A 96 -2.81 15.59 1.53
N ILE A 97 -2.27 14.76 0.64
CA ILE A 97 -0.83 14.54 0.48
C ILE A 97 -0.05 15.83 0.21
N ASN A 98 -0.66 16.83 -0.43
CA ASN A 98 0.00 18.11 -0.73
C ASN A 98 0.21 18.97 0.52
N SER A 99 -0.54 18.68 1.58
CA SER A 99 -0.42 19.34 2.88
C SER A 99 0.60 18.66 3.81
N TYR A 100 1.41 17.71 3.30
CA TYR A 100 2.35 16.94 4.11
C TYR A 100 3.34 17.83 4.89
N GLY A 101 3.85 18.90 4.28
CA GLY A 101 4.76 19.85 4.94
C GLY A 101 4.17 20.53 6.18
N ALA A 102 2.85 20.67 6.28
CA ALA A 102 2.18 21.23 7.45
C ALA A 102 2.04 20.22 8.60
N ARG A 103 2.19 18.92 8.33
CA ARG A 103 2.06 17.82 9.29
C ARG A 103 0.76 17.86 10.12
N ILE A 104 -0.36 18.31 9.55
CA ILE A 104 -1.64 18.55 10.24
C ILE A 104 -2.60 17.34 10.28
N GLY A 105 -2.08 16.11 10.16
CA GLY A 105 -2.92 14.92 10.14
C GLY A 105 -3.57 14.57 11.49
N LYS A 106 -4.51 13.62 11.45
CA LYS A 106 -5.25 13.09 12.61
C LYS A 106 -4.64 11.76 13.06
N GLU A 107 -4.40 11.60 14.35
CA GLU A 107 -3.89 10.35 14.92
C GLU A 107 -4.90 9.21 14.78
N LEU A 108 -4.39 8.00 14.54
CA LEU A 108 -5.16 6.76 14.52
C LEU A 108 -5.56 6.36 15.94
N GLN A 109 -6.73 5.75 16.07
CA GLN A 109 -7.17 5.08 17.28
C GLN A 109 -6.86 3.57 17.14
N GLY A 110 -5.66 3.18 17.56
CA GLY A 110 -5.13 1.84 17.28
C GLY A 110 -4.90 1.66 15.78
N GLU A 111 -5.65 0.75 15.16
CA GLU A 111 -5.61 0.50 13.70
C GLU A 111 -6.70 1.26 12.94
N TYR A 112 -7.54 2.05 13.63
CA TYR A 112 -8.73 2.65 13.05
C TYR A 112 -8.59 4.15 12.87
N PHE A 113 -9.18 4.66 11.79
CA PHE A 113 -9.33 6.09 11.55
C PHE A 113 -10.53 6.38 10.66
N THR A 114 -10.90 7.66 10.58
CA THR A 114 -11.89 8.13 9.62
C THR A 114 -11.17 8.56 8.34
N MET A 115 -11.33 7.78 7.29
CA MET A 115 -10.84 8.11 5.96
C MET A 115 -11.75 9.16 5.35
N GLU A 116 -11.16 10.24 4.90
CA GLU A 116 -11.84 11.34 4.22
C GLU A 116 -11.69 11.17 2.70
N LYS A 117 -12.51 11.90 1.93
CA LYS A 117 -12.40 11.93 0.48
C LYS A 117 -10.99 12.41 0.09
N GLY A 118 -10.28 11.60 -0.69
CA GLY A 118 -8.97 11.98 -1.23
C GLY A 118 -9.09 13.22 -2.11
N HIS A 119 -8.17 14.18 -1.93
CA HIS A 119 -8.21 15.47 -2.62
C HIS A 119 -8.30 15.34 -4.15
N ASN A 120 -7.67 14.31 -4.72
CA ASN A 120 -7.57 14.07 -6.16
C ASN A 120 -8.78 13.34 -6.77
N TYR A 121 -9.77 12.95 -5.96
CA TYR A 121 -10.94 12.22 -6.46
C TYR A 121 -12.09 13.19 -6.83
N THR A 122 -12.57 13.11 -8.06
CA THR A 122 -13.68 13.94 -8.55
C THR A 122 -15.06 13.48 -8.06
N THR A 123 -15.18 12.26 -7.53
CA THR A 123 -16.48 11.72 -7.09
C THR A 123 -17.01 12.54 -5.91
N ASN A 124 -18.18 13.16 -6.09
CA ASN A 124 -18.87 13.94 -5.05
C ASN A 124 -19.81 13.07 -4.21
N ASP A 125 -19.59 11.76 -4.20
CA ASP A 125 -20.51 10.85 -3.53
C ASP A 125 -20.27 10.89 -2.01
N LYS A 126 -20.92 11.87 -1.37
CA LYS A 126 -20.96 12.07 0.08
C LYS A 126 -21.45 10.83 0.86
N LYS A 127 -21.96 9.81 0.16
CA LYS A 127 -22.32 8.52 0.75
C LYS A 127 -21.12 7.66 1.10
N LEU A 128 -19.99 7.85 0.41
CA LEU A 128 -18.81 7.00 0.58
C LEU A 128 -17.83 7.57 1.60
N PHE A 129 -17.76 8.88 1.77
CA PHE A 129 -16.82 9.50 2.71
C PHE A 129 -17.46 10.67 3.48
N PRO A 130 -17.10 10.88 4.76
CA PRO A 130 -16.10 10.14 5.52
C PRO A 130 -16.55 8.71 5.90
N ALA A 131 -15.61 7.77 6.00
CA ALA A 131 -15.87 6.37 6.34
C ALA A 131 -14.85 5.81 7.32
N ASN A 132 -15.25 4.78 8.05
CA ASN A 132 -14.37 4.07 8.96
C ASN A 132 -13.41 3.19 8.17
N ALA A 133 -12.13 3.41 8.41
CA ALA A 133 -11.05 2.66 7.81
C ALA A 133 -10.29 1.89 8.89
N LYS A 134 -9.80 0.70 8.53
CA LYS A 134 -8.94 -0.13 9.36
C LYS A 134 -7.64 -0.43 8.62
N VAL A 135 -6.51 -0.22 9.28
CA VAL A 135 -5.20 -0.65 8.78
C VAL A 135 -5.00 -2.14 9.03
N ASP A 136 -4.51 -2.83 8.02
CA ASP A 136 -3.98 -4.20 8.11
C ASP A 136 -2.48 -4.17 7.83
N TRP A 137 -1.69 -4.25 8.89
CA TRP A 137 -0.23 -4.22 8.81
C TRP A 137 0.38 -5.52 8.27
N GLU A 138 -0.36 -6.63 8.30
CA GLU A 138 0.11 -7.91 7.74
C GLU A 138 -0.04 -7.94 6.21
N ARG A 139 -0.98 -7.16 5.68
CA ARG A 139 -1.19 -6.99 4.23
C ARG A 139 -0.62 -5.69 3.67
N LEU A 140 -0.21 -4.76 4.54
CA LEU A 140 0.09 -3.37 4.21
C LEU A 140 -1.05 -2.75 3.39
N SER A 141 -2.23 -2.74 3.98
CA SER A 141 -3.43 -2.21 3.35
C SER A 141 -4.34 -1.48 4.33
N VAL A 142 -5.31 -0.76 3.78
CA VAL A 142 -6.38 -0.10 4.52
C VAL A 142 -7.70 -0.60 3.94
N PHE A 143 -8.55 -1.17 4.79
CA PHE A 143 -9.89 -1.57 4.40
C PHE A 143 -10.90 -0.48 4.74
N CYS A 144 -11.66 -0.02 3.76
CA CYS A 144 -12.68 1.03 3.93
C CYS A 144 -13.80 0.84 2.89
N ASN A 145 -15.05 0.81 3.34
CA ASN A 145 -16.25 0.59 2.50
C ASN A 145 -16.16 -0.62 1.56
N GLU A 146 -15.77 -1.78 2.09
CA GLU A 146 -15.61 -3.02 1.30
C GLU A 146 -14.51 -2.96 0.23
N HIS A 147 -13.70 -1.90 0.23
CA HIS A 147 -12.56 -1.71 -0.68
C HIS A 147 -11.25 -1.80 0.09
N GLU A 148 -10.27 -2.49 -0.49
CA GLU A 148 -8.90 -2.59 0.03
C GLU A 148 -8.00 -1.58 -0.72
N TYR A 149 -7.45 -0.61 0.02
CA TYR A 149 -6.44 0.32 -0.47
C TYR A 149 -5.06 -0.18 -0.06
N HIS A 150 -4.05 -0.04 -0.91
CA HIS A 150 -2.70 -0.49 -0.59
C HIS A 150 -1.88 0.61 0.07
N LEU A 151 -1.07 0.22 1.06
CA LEU A 151 -0.05 1.07 1.66
C LEU A 151 1.26 0.90 0.89
N ILE A 152 1.59 1.91 0.10
CA ILE A 152 2.83 1.94 -0.69
C ILE A 152 3.86 2.76 0.07
N PRO A 153 5.07 2.23 0.35
CA PRO A 153 6.13 3.00 0.96
C PRO A 153 6.35 4.31 0.21
N TRP A 154 6.35 5.42 0.94
CA TRP A 154 6.44 6.74 0.35
C TRP A 154 7.60 7.51 0.97
N SER A 155 8.32 8.23 0.13
CA SER A 155 9.31 9.20 0.55
C SER A 155 9.08 10.45 -0.28
N PRO A 156 8.82 11.62 0.34
CA PRO A 156 8.72 12.86 -0.40
C PRO A 156 10.08 13.14 -1.04
N SER A 157 10.09 13.35 -2.36
CA SER A 157 11.23 13.93 -3.03
C SER A 157 11.45 15.33 -2.45
N LEU A 158 12.54 15.51 -1.70
CA LEU A 158 13.03 16.83 -1.28
C LEU A 158 13.48 17.66 -2.50
#